data_AF-A0A075KFX1-F1
#
_entry.id   AF-A0A075KFX1-F1
#
_cell.length_a   1.000
_cell.length_b   1.000
_cell.length_c   1.000
_cell.angle_alpha   90.00
_cell.angle_beta   90.00
_cell.angle_gamma   90.00
#
_symmetry.space_group_name_H-M   'P 1'
#
loop_
_entity.id
_entity.type
_entity.pdbx_description
1 polymer ?
#
loop_
_entity_poly.entity_id
_entity_poly.type
_entity_poly.pdbx_seq_one_letter_code
_entity_poly.pdbx_strand_id
1 'polypeptide(L)'
;MEKIIEQVQAWNMLGKLPKEFVGFTLTLELEKRDTQYCIFTYKNEERHRSFSVLYDHATKEYFARTVIGLMEYYDVNFIVGDIERLESLLVERLRAVLTSLASFTRENLDSILLDKKVIEWPYNKELQQNLFGFELFIRPDEPIKIINGSYIILDYSDFKTESNLAIYYNIFRDEFFGETRIRRTPTMAAVFDANNLDDLQEALASNLTSVLESLRAQID
;
A
#
# COMPACT_ATOMS: atom_id res chain seq x y z
N MET A 1 23.61 -10.57 13.38
CA MET A 1 22.18 -10.65 13.72
C MET A 1 21.97 -10.70 15.22
N GLU A 2 22.63 -11.62 15.94
CA GLU A 2 22.47 -11.81 17.40
C GLU A 2 22.51 -10.52 18.22
N LYS A 3 23.51 -9.66 18.00
CA LYS A 3 23.61 -8.35 18.68
C LYS A 3 22.37 -7.46 18.52
N ILE A 4 21.75 -7.49 17.34
CA ILE A 4 20.54 -6.70 17.05
C ILE A 4 19.34 -7.29 17.78
N ILE A 5 19.25 -8.62 17.85
CA ILE A 5 18.20 -9.30 18.62
C ILE A 5 18.32 -8.92 20.10
N GLU A 6 19.52 -8.97 20.68
CA GLU A 6 19.76 -8.56 22.07
C GLU A 6 19.39 -7.08 22.30
N GLN A 7 19.78 -6.20 21.38
CA GLN A 7 19.45 -4.77 21.44
C GLN A 7 17.93 -4.54 21.40
N VAL A 8 17.22 -5.22 20.50
CA VAL A 8 15.76 -5.14 20.37
C VAL A 8 15.05 -5.73 21.58
N GLN A 9 15.55 -6.82 22.16
CA GLN A 9 14.99 -7.41 23.39
C GLN A 9 15.14 -6.49 24.61
N ALA A 10 16.23 -5.72 24.68
CA ALA A 10 16.45 -4.70 25.70
C ALA A 10 15.74 -3.37 25.40
N TRP A 11 15.02 -3.25 24.28
CA TRP A 11 14.45 -2.00 23.81
C TRP A 11 13.14 -1.64 24.53
N ASN A 12 13.25 -0.75 25.52
CA ASN A 12 12.12 -0.30 26.34
C ASN A 12 10.95 0.32 25.54
N MET A 13 11.20 0.82 24.32
CA MET A 13 10.17 1.40 23.47
C MET A 13 9.08 0.40 23.11
N LEU A 14 9.42 -0.88 22.90
CA LEU A 14 8.44 -1.91 22.51
C LEU A 14 7.29 -2.04 23.52
N GLY A 15 7.59 -1.88 24.81
CA GLY A 15 6.58 -1.88 25.88
C GLY A 15 5.74 -0.60 25.96
N LYS A 16 6.15 0.49 25.28
CA LYS A 16 5.43 1.77 25.23
C LYS A 16 4.52 1.88 24.01
N LEU A 17 4.65 0.99 23.03
CA LEU A 17 3.81 0.98 21.84
C LEU A 17 2.36 0.64 22.21
N PRO A 18 1.36 1.38 21.68
CA PRO A 18 -0.04 1.04 21.93
C PRO A 18 -0.39 -0.31 21.33
N LYS A 19 -1.07 -1.17 22.10
CA LYS A 19 -1.51 -2.49 21.60
C LYS A 19 -2.51 -2.39 20.45
N GLU A 20 -3.34 -1.35 20.48
CA GLU A 20 -4.30 -1.04 19.44
C GLU A 20 -4.26 0.45 19.14
N PHE A 21 -4.36 0.82 17.86
CA PHE A 21 -4.43 2.21 17.44
C PHE A 21 -5.15 2.30 16.09
N VAL A 22 -6.21 3.11 16.01
CA VAL A 22 -7.01 3.38 14.78
C VAL A 22 -7.37 2.12 13.97
N GLY A 23 -7.74 1.04 14.67
CA GLY A 23 -8.12 -0.26 14.06
C GLY A 23 -6.95 -1.17 13.70
N PHE A 24 -5.70 -0.78 13.97
CA PHE A 24 -4.54 -1.65 13.87
C PHE A 24 -4.23 -2.29 15.21
N THR A 25 -3.90 -3.58 15.17
CA THR A 25 -3.43 -4.35 16.34
C THR A 25 -1.93 -4.60 16.22
N LEU A 26 -1.21 -4.36 17.31
CA LEU A 26 0.22 -4.62 17.43
C LEU A 26 0.50 -6.10 17.69
N THR A 27 1.40 -6.66 16.89
CA THR A 27 2.04 -7.96 17.13
C THR A 27 3.54 -7.75 17.22
N LEU A 28 4.15 -8.13 18.35
CA LEU A 28 5.61 -8.24 18.46
C LEU A 28 6.02 -9.58 17.85
N GLU A 29 6.65 -9.55 16.68
CA GLU A 29 7.02 -10.76 15.95
C GLU A 29 8.34 -11.34 16.48
N LEU A 30 9.35 -10.47 16.65
CA LEU A 30 10.68 -10.82 17.14
C LEU A 30 11.27 -12.05 16.43
N GLU A 31 11.03 -12.18 15.13
CA GLU A 31 11.32 -13.37 14.33
C GLU A 31 12.37 -13.07 13.24
N LYS A 32 13.30 -14.01 13.03
CA LYS A 32 14.25 -13.96 11.92
C LYS A 32 13.65 -14.58 10.65
N ARG A 33 13.72 -13.86 9.53
CA ARG A 33 13.31 -14.30 8.19
C ARG A 33 14.45 -14.06 7.22
N ASP A 34 15.17 -15.12 6.86
CA ASP A 34 16.37 -15.05 6.01
C ASP A 34 17.40 -14.04 6.53
N THR A 35 17.60 -12.93 5.81
CA THR A 35 18.50 -11.83 6.19
C THR A 35 17.82 -10.81 7.09
N GLN A 36 16.50 -10.83 7.19
CA GLN A 36 15.71 -9.86 7.93
C GLN A 36 15.36 -10.34 9.34
N TYR A 37 15.12 -9.40 10.21
CA TYR A 37 14.56 -9.59 11.54
C TYR A 37 13.32 -8.72 11.66
N CYS A 38 12.14 -9.35 11.73
CA CYS A 38 10.88 -8.65 11.89
C CYS A 38 10.64 -8.37 13.38
N ILE A 39 10.56 -7.10 13.73
CA ILE A 39 10.49 -6.66 15.13
C ILE A 39 9.03 -6.64 15.57
N PHE A 40 8.21 -5.85 14.89
CA PHE A 40 6.78 -5.77 15.16
C PHE A 40 5.98 -5.38 13.92
N THR A 41 4.68 -5.65 13.96
CA THR A 41 3.71 -5.26 12.94
C THR A 41 2.46 -4.70 13.59
N TYR A 42 1.99 -3.57 13.08
CA TYR A 42 0.61 -3.11 13.21
C TYR A 42 -0.19 -3.64 12.04
N LYS A 43 -1.22 -4.43 12.29
CA LYS A 43 -2.06 -5.03 11.25
C LYS A 43 -3.53 -4.65 11.41
N ASN A 44 -4.16 -4.27 10.30
CA ASN A 44 -5.59 -4.15 10.17
C ASN A 44 -6.04 -5.19 9.12
N GLU A 45 -6.52 -6.33 9.62
CA GLU A 45 -6.93 -7.47 8.78
C GLU A 45 -8.12 -7.10 7.88
N GLU A 46 -9.12 -6.42 8.44
CA GLU A 46 -10.34 -6.02 7.73
C GLU A 46 -10.05 -5.08 6.56
N ARG A 47 -9.09 -4.17 6.73
CA ARG A 47 -8.71 -3.21 5.68
C ARG A 47 -7.56 -3.69 4.80
N HIS A 48 -7.05 -4.90 4.99
CA HIS A 48 -5.88 -5.44 4.28
C HIS A 48 -4.67 -4.48 4.31
N ARG A 49 -4.36 -3.91 5.48
CA ARG A 49 -3.28 -2.93 5.65
C ARG A 49 -2.35 -3.32 6.79
N SER A 50 -1.06 -3.07 6.63
CA SER A 50 -0.10 -3.24 7.72
C SER A 50 1.08 -2.28 7.64
N PHE A 51 1.67 -2.02 8.80
CA PHE A 51 2.94 -1.33 8.97
C PHE A 51 3.85 -2.20 9.84
N SER A 52 5.00 -2.58 9.31
CA SER A 52 5.95 -3.48 9.98
C SER A 52 7.30 -2.81 10.11
N VAL A 53 7.98 -3.00 11.23
CA VAL A 53 9.36 -2.55 11.42
C VAL A 53 10.29 -3.74 11.42
N LEU A 54 11.34 -3.65 10.61
CA LEU A 54 12.30 -4.72 10.38
C LEU A 54 13.73 -4.18 10.45
N TYR A 55 14.67 -5.10 10.58
CA TYR A 55 16.09 -4.87 10.37
C TYR A 55 16.61 -5.85 9.32
N ASP A 56 17.40 -5.40 8.35
CA ASP A 56 18.08 -6.28 7.39
C ASP A 56 19.57 -6.40 7.72
N HIS A 57 20.02 -7.65 7.86
CA HIS A 57 21.41 -7.97 8.09
C HIS A 57 22.30 -7.73 6.87
N ALA A 58 21.76 -7.72 5.65
CA ALA A 58 22.54 -7.44 4.44
C ALA A 58 22.90 -5.95 4.36
N THR A 59 21.91 -5.05 4.50
CA THR A 59 22.14 -3.59 4.41
C THR A 59 22.58 -2.94 5.72
N LYS A 60 22.40 -3.63 6.86
CA LYS A 60 22.65 -3.11 8.22
C LYS A 60 21.75 -1.94 8.60
N GLU A 61 20.51 -1.96 8.12
CA GLU A 61 19.54 -0.89 8.33
C GLU A 61 18.25 -1.43 8.92
N TYR A 62 17.61 -0.60 9.75
CA TYR A 62 16.20 -0.70 10.08
C TYR A 62 15.37 0.01 9.02
N PHE A 63 14.16 -0.48 8.78
CA PHE A 63 13.20 0.15 7.87
C PHE A 63 11.77 -0.24 8.23
N ALA A 64 10.83 0.53 7.70
CA ALA A 64 9.42 0.20 7.76
C ALA A 64 8.93 -0.38 6.43
N ARG A 65 8.17 -1.47 6.50
CA ARG A 65 7.41 -2.04 5.38
C ARG A 65 5.95 -1.67 5.55
N THR A 66 5.35 -1.10 4.52
CA THR A 66 3.92 -0.80 4.46
C THR A 66 3.26 -1.71 3.44
N VAL A 67 2.12 -2.28 3.81
CA VAL A 67 1.27 -3.11 2.93
C VAL A 67 -0.10 -2.46 2.83
N ILE A 68 -0.61 -2.32 1.60
CA ILE A 68 -1.94 -1.83 1.29
C ILE A 68 -2.53 -2.74 0.21
N GLY A 69 -3.51 -3.57 0.58
CA GLY A 69 -4.02 -4.62 -0.29
C GLY A 69 -2.90 -5.58 -0.68
N LEU A 70 -2.65 -5.71 -1.99
CA LEU A 70 -1.56 -6.54 -2.54
C LEU A 70 -0.28 -5.75 -2.86
N MET A 71 -0.27 -4.45 -2.60
CA MET A 71 0.88 -3.59 -2.81
C MET A 71 1.73 -3.51 -1.54
N GLU A 72 3.05 -3.65 -1.70
CA GLU A 72 4.00 -3.50 -0.62
C GLU A 72 5.15 -2.57 -1.02
N TYR A 73 5.63 -1.80 -0.05
CA TYR A 73 6.81 -0.96 -0.23
C TYR A 73 7.54 -0.73 1.09
N TYR A 74 8.81 -0.34 0.98
CA TYR A 74 9.61 0.12 2.10
C TYR A 74 9.55 1.64 2.18
N ASP A 75 9.13 2.17 3.33
CA ASP A 75 9.06 3.61 3.55
C ASP A 75 10.46 4.16 3.81
N VAL A 76 10.95 4.92 2.83
CA VAL A 76 12.28 5.55 2.85
C VAL A 76 12.47 6.49 4.05
N ASN A 77 11.37 6.95 4.66
CA ASN A 77 11.41 7.81 5.85
C ASN A 77 11.84 7.08 7.12
N PHE A 78 11.90 5.74 7.11
CA PHE A 78 12.29 4.90 8.25
C PHE A 78 13.61 4.15 8.03
N ILE A 79 14.30 4.36 6.91
CA ILE A 79 15.58 3.70 6.63
C ILE A 79 16.70 4.35 7.47
N VAL A 80 17.21 3.63 8.48
CA VAL A 80 18.22 4.14 9.43
C VAL A 80 19.16 3.04 9.91
N GLY A 81 20.41 3.39 10.25
CA GLY A 81 21.43 2.43 10.67
C GLY A 81 21.43 2.06 12.15
N ASP A 82 20.69 2.80 12.99
CA ASP A 82 20.70 2.66 14.45
C ASP A 82 19.29 2.73 15.07
N ILE A 83 19.13 2.08 16.22
CA ILE A 83 17.83 1.90 16.88
C ILE A 83 17.35 3.19 17.54
N GLU A 84 18.25 4.07 17.97
CA GLU A 84 17.94 5.34 18.62
C GLU A 84 17.30 6.32 17.62
N ARG A 85 17.81 6.35 16.39
CA ARG A 85 17.21 7.12 15.30
C ARG A 85 15.86 6.54 14.89
N LEU A 86 15.75 5.22 14.83
CA LEU A 86 14.48 4.54 14.58
C LEU A 86 13.43 4.90 15.65
N GLU A 87 13.81 4.84 16.92
CA GLU A 87 12.94 5.25 18.04
C GLU A 87 12.42 6.67 17.85
N SER A 88 13.31 7.60 17.53
CA SER A 88 12.95 9.01 17.31
C SER A 88 11.93 9.17 16.18
N LEU A 89 12.14 8.48 15.06
CA LEU A 89 11.22 8.51 13.92
C LEU A 89 9.86 7.88 14.25
N LEU A 90 9.85 6.76 14.97
CA LEU A 90 8.61 6.11 15.40
C LEU A 90 7.81 6.99 16.37
N VAL A 91 8.48 7.64 17.32
CA VAL A 91 7.83 8.60 18.24
C VAL A 91 7.22 9.77 17.47
N GLU A 92 7.94 10.31 16.49
CA GLU A 92 7.50 11.46 15.69
C GLU A 92 6.35 11.10 14.74
N ARG A 93 6.40 9.93 14.08
CA ARG A 93 5.62 9.67 12.85
C ARG A 93 4.64 8.51 12.91
N LEU A 94 4.84 7.53 13.79
CA LEU A 94 4.07 6.27 13.78
C LEU A 94 2.56 6.51 13.82
N ARG A 95 2.09 7.40 14.71
CA ARG A 95 0.67 7.71 14.83
C ARG A 95 0.09 8.35 13.57
N ALA A 96 0.82 9.26 12.94
CA ALA A 96 0.40 9.90 11.70
C ALA A 96 0.31 8.86 10.57
N VAL A 97 1.31 7.99 10.45
CA VAL A 97 1.36 6.90 9.45
C VAL A 97 0.17 5.95 9.63
N LEU A 98 -0.05 5.45 10.85
CA LEU A 98 -1.18 4.55 11.11
C LEU A 98 -2.53 5.22 10.88
N THR A 99 -2.65 6.53 11.18
CA THR A 99 -3.88 7.29 10.90
C THR A 99 -4.13 7.43 9.40
N SER A 100 -3.09 7.76 8.61
CA SER A 100 -3.22 7.83 7.15
C SER A 100 -3.48 6.47 6.51
N LEU A 101 -2.95 5.39 7.10
CA LEU A 101 -3.26 4.04 6.67
C LEU A 101 -4.65 3.59 7.13
N ALA A 102 -5.19 4.14 8.22
CA ALA A 102 -6.52 3.80 8.68
C ALA A 102 -7.58 4.45 7.79
N SER A 103 -7.48 5.74 7.51
CA SER A 103 -8.55 6.52 6.87
C SER A 103 -8.03 7.45 5.80
N PHE A 104 -8.80 7.62 4.74
CA PHE A 104 -8.57 8.65 3.74
C PHE A 104 -8.74 10.05 4.36
N THR A 105 -7.91 11.00 3.90
CA THR A 105 -7.94 12.39 4.37
C THR A 105 -7.55 13.28 3.20
N ARG A 106 -8.50 14.12 2.74
CA ARG A 106 -8.34 14.96 1.55
C ARG A 106 -7.20 15.96 1.71
N GLU A 107 -6.97 16.44 2.93
CA GLU A 107 -5.96 17.44 3.28
C GLU A 107 -4.53 16.94 3.04
N ASN A 108 -4.34 15.63 2.92
CA ASN A 108 -3.03 15.00 2.67
C ASN A 108 -2.74 14.76 1.19
N LEU A 109 -3.65 15.15 0.28
CA LEU A 109 -3.47 14.99 -1.16
C LEU A 109 -2.58 16.09 -1.75
N ASP A 110 -1.72 15.72 -2.70
CA ASP A 110 -0.95 16.68 -3.47
C ASP A 110 -1.89 17.52 -4.34
N SER A 111 -1.61 18.82 -4.47
CA SER A 111 -2.42 19.74 -5.29
C SER A 111 -2.57 19.26 -6.73
N ILE A 112 -1.52 18.64 -7.29
CA ILE A 112 -1.52 18.07 -8.64
C ILE A 112 -2.63 17.02 -8.81
N LEU A 113 -2.83 16.15 -7.82
CA LEU A 113 -3.90 15.14 -7.85
C LEU A 113 -5.28 15.81 -7.73
N LEU A 114 -5.41 16.82 -6.88
CA LEU A 114 -6.65 17.59 -6.74
C LEU A 114 -7.03 18.30 -8.04
N ASP A 115 -6.05 18.87 -8.74
CA ASP A 115 -6.24 19.54 -10.03
C ASP A 115 -6.69 18.56 -11.13
N LYS A 116 -6.30 17.28 -11.04
CA LYS A 116 -6.83 16.21 -11.91
C LYS A 116 -8.28 15.84 -11.63
N LYS A 117 -8.87 16.28 -10.52
CA LYS A 117 -10.27 16.02 -10.13
C LYS A 117 -10.62 14.54 -10.04
N VAL A 118 -9.65 13.70 -9.66
CA VAL A 118 -9.85 12.26 -9.50
C VAL A 118 -10.93 11.97 -8.47
N ILE A 119 -10.92 12.66 -7.33
CA ILE A 119 -11.86 12.41 -6.23
C ILE A 119 -13.27 12.91 -6.52
N GLU A 120 -13.43 13.84 -7.48
CA GLU A 120 -14.71 14.31 -7.99
C GLU A 120 -15.14 13.60 -9.29
N TRP A 121 -14.39 12.59 -9.75
CA TRP A 121 -14.60 11.97 -11.04
C TRP A 121 -15.97 11.25 -11.10
N PRO A 122 -16.91 11.69 -11.97
CA PRO A 122 -18.27 11.14 -11.97
C PRO A 122 -18.34 9.64 -12.25
N TYR A 123 -17.37 9.11 -13.02
CA TYR A 123 -17.29 7.71 -13.39
C TYR A 123 -17.15 6.75 -12.20
N ASN A 124 -16.71 7.23 -11.03
CA ASN A 124 -16.68 6.43 -9.80
C ASN A 124 -18.05 5.79 -9.50
N LYS A 125 -19.16 6.43 -9.88
CA LYS A 125 -20.52 5.90 -9.68
C LYS A 125 -20.86 4.70 -10.56
N GLU A 126 -20.18 4.55 -11.70
CA GLU A 126 -20.38 3.44 -12.64
C GLU A 126 -19.57 2.19 -12.23
N LEU A 127 -18.58 2.35 -11.34
CA LEU A 127 -17.74 1.26 -10.86
C LEU A 127 -18.51 0.34 -9.89
N GLN A 128 -18.72 -0.90 -10.33
CA GLN A 128 -19.37 -1.93 -9.53
C GLN A 128 -18.47 -2.41 -8.39
N GLN A 129 -19.06 -2.68 -7.22
CA GLN A 129 -18.30 -3.14 -6.05
C GLN A 129 -17.65 -4.52 -6.28
N ASN A 130 -18.26 -5.38 -7.11
CA ASN A 130 -17.76 -6.72 -7.37
C ASN A 130 -17.84 -7.02 -8.87
N LEU A 131 -16.75 -7.52 -9.45
CA LEU A 131 -16.65 -7.93 -10.85
C LEU A 131 -15.80 -9.19 -10.94
N PHE A 132 -16.32 -10.27 -11.53
CA PHE A 132 -15.57 -11.53 -11.75
C PHE A 132 -14.84 -12.06 -10.50
N GLY A 133 -15.44 -11.91 -9.32
CA GLY A 133 -14.85 -12.34 -8.04
C GLY A 133 -13.76 -11.42 -7.47
N PHE A 134 -13.52 -10.26 -8.09
CA PHE A 134 -12.68 -9.19 -7.56
C PHE A 134 -13.56 -8.13 -6.89
N GLU A 135 -13.15 -7.69 -5.71
CA GLU A 135 -13.78 -6.59 -4.97
C GLU A 135 -13.09 -5.28 -5.31
N LEU A 136 -13.87 -4.21 -5.51
CA LEU A 136 -13.35 -2.85 -5.62
C LEU A 136 -12.85 -2.36 -4.25
N PHE A 137 -11.57 -2.59 -4.00
CA PHE A 137 -10.89 -2.33 -2.74
C PHE A 137 -10.48 -0.85 -2.58
N ILE A 138 -9.99 -0.22 -3.64
CA ILE A 138 -9.66 1.21 -3.66
C ILE A 138 -10.52 1.89 -4.72
N ARG A 139 -11.13 3.02 -4.35
CA ARG A 139 -12.00 3.80 -5.23
C ARG A 139 -11.37 5.17 -5.55
N PRO A 140 -11.73 5.78 -6.71
CA PRO A 140 -11.20 7.09 -7.10
C PRO A 140 -11.47 8.24 -6.11
N ASP A 141 -12.51 8.15 -5.28
CA ASP A 141 -12.84 9.14 -4.25
C ASP A 141 -12.01 9.00 -2.95
N GLU A 142 -11.33 7.87 -2.77
CA GLU A 142 -10.39 7.63 -1.66
C GLU A 142 -9.03 7.11 -2.18
N PRO A 143 -8.32 7.86 -3.05
CA PRO A 143 -7.06 7.41 -3.63
C PRO A 143 -5.98 7.36 -2.57
N ILE A 144 -5.03 6.45 -2.77
CA ILE A 144 -3.98 6.17 -1.78
C ILE A 144 -2.63 6.59 -2.33
N LYS A 145 -1.96 7.50 -1.64
CA LYS A 145 -0.58 7.90 -1.96
C LYS A 145 0.38 6.75 -1.65
N ILE A 146 1.28 6.47 -2.58
CA ILE A 146 2.32 5.45 -2.43
C ILE A 146 3.69 6.09 -2.73
N ILE A 147 4.70 5.27 -3.03
CA ILE A 147 6.05 5.76 -3.33
C ILE A 147 6.16 6.39 -4.72
N ASN A 148 7.26 7.14 -4.93
CA ASN A 148 7.66 7.69 -6.23
C ASN A 148 6.59 8.57 -6.91
N GLY A 149 5.78 9.28 -6.11
CA GLY A 149 4.75 10.20 -6.61
C GLY A 149 3.53 9.51 -7.21
N SER A 150 3.40 8.20 -7.01
CA SER A 150 2.24 7.45 -7.49
C SER A 150 1.10 7.46 -6.46
N TYR A 151 -0.11 7.41 -6.97
CA TYR A 151 -1.34 7.16 -6.24
C TYR A 151 -2.01 5.92 -6.81
N ILE A 152 -2.50 5.02 -5.97
CA ILE A 152 -3.49 4.02 -6.39
C ILE A 152 -4.84 4.71 -6.44
N ILE A 153 -5.44 4.74 -7.62
CA ILE A 153 -6.70 5.42 -7.88
C ILE A 153 -7.87 4.43 -7.86
N LEU A 154 -7.61 3.20 -8.30
CA LEU A 154 -8.61 2.15 -8.40
C LEU A 154 -7.90 0.80 -8.23
N ASP A 155 -8.46 -0.10 -7.42
CA ASP A 155 -7.93 -1.45 -7.23
C ASP A 155 -9.09 -2.46 -7.12
N TYR A 156 -9.17 -3.38 -8.08
CA TYR A 156 -10.02 -4.56 -8.02
C TYR A 156 -9.20 -5.76 -7.56
N SER A 157 -9.40 -6.19 -6.31
CA SER A 157 -8.59 -7.20 -5.64
C SER A 157 -9.37 -8.49 -5.33
N ASP A 158 -8.70 -9.62 -5.51
CA ASP A 158 -9.06 -10.90 -4.92
C ASP A 158 -7.92 -11.33 -3.98
N PHE A 159 -8.12 -11.05 -2.69
CA PHE A 159 -7.13 -11.34 -1.67
C PHE A 159 -6.91 -12.83 -1.44
N LYS A 160 -7.88 -13.69 -1.77
CA LYS A 160 -7.74 -15.15 -1.60
C LYS A 160 -6.73 -15.72 -2.60
N THR A 161 -6.71 -15.18 -3.82
CA THR A 161 -5.83 -15.63 -4.89
C THR A 161 -4.61 -14.73 -5.08
N GLU A 162 -4.47 -13.71 -4.22
CA GLU A 162 -3.41 -12.71 -4.25
C GLU A 162 -3.24 -12.08 -5.65
N SER A 163 -4.36 -11.76 -6.28
CA SER A 163 -4.42 -11.24 -7.64
C SER A 163 -5.29 -9.97 -7.71
N ASN A 164 -4.90 -8.99 -8.52
CA ASN A 164 -5.65 -7.75 -8.68
C ASN A 164 -5.43 -7.07 -10.03
N LEU A 165 -6.27 -6.08 -10.32
CA LEU A 165 -6.04 -5.03 -11.31
C LEU A 165 -5.99 -3.70 -10.56
N ALA A 166 -4.88 -2.99 -10.65
CA ALA A 166 -4.70 -1.66 -10.05
C ALA A 166 -4.43 -0.61 -11.13
N ILE A 167 -5.07 0.55 -10.98
CA ILE A 167 -4.83 1.74 -11.79
C ILE A 167 -4.17 2.79 -10.92
N TYR A 168 -3.10 3.36 -11.45
CA TYR A 168 -2.29 4.35 -10.79
C TYR A 168 -2.36 5.69 -11.52
N TYR A 169 -2.07 6.75 -10.80
CA TYR A 169 -1.71 8.06 -11.36
C TYR A 169 -0.37 8.49 -10.79
N ASN A 170 0.57 8.92 -11.64
CA ASN A 170 1.86 9.44 -11.20
C ASN A 170 1.94 10.96 -11.39
N ILE A 171 2.14 11.70 -10.30
CA ILE A 171 2.18 13.17 -10.33
C ILE A 171 3.43 13.74 -11.02
N PHE A 172 4.51 12.96 -11.13
CA PHE A 172 5.76 13.42 -11.74
C PHE A 172 5.75 13.26 -13.26
N ARG A 173 5.07 12.23 -13.75
CA ARG A 173 4.92 11.94 -15.18
C ARG A 173 3.63 12.48 -15.77
N ASP A 174 2.68 12.84 -14.90
CA ASP A 174 1.35 13.27 -15.25
C ASP A 174 0.55 12.23 -16.06
N GLU A 175 0.73 10.95 -15.75
CA GLU A 175 0.14 9.82 -16.49
C GLU A 175 -0.61 8.86 -15.57
N PHE A 176 -1.67 8.27 -16.10
CA PHE A 176 -2.34 7.09 -15.56
C PHE A 176 -1.77 5.84 -16.22
N PHE A 177 -1.66 4.75 -15.46
CA PHE A 177 -1.21 3.47 -15.96
C PHE A 177 -1.82 2.31 -15.17
N GLY A 178 -1.93 1.15 -15.81
CA GLY A 178 -2.50 -0.06 -15.22
C GLY A 178 -1.46 -1.14 -14.91
N GLU A 179 -1.72 -1.92 -13.88
CA GLU A 179 -0.98 -3.15 -13.55
C GLU A 179 -1.96 -4.26 -13.19
N THR A 180 -1.78 -5.45 -13.73
CA THR A 180 -2.41 -6.66 -13.22
C THR A 180 -1.41 -7.45 -12.39
N ARG A 181 -1.94 -8.22 -11.44
CA ARG A 181 -1.15 -9.11 -10.60
C ARG A 181 -1.82 -10.47 -10.58
N ILE A 182 -1.05 -11.53 -10.84
CA ILE A 182 -1.48 -12.92 -10.67
C ILE A 182 -0.58 -13.54 -9.61
N ARG A 183 -1.16 -13.94 -8.47
CA ARG A 183 -0.44 -14.56 -7.35
C ARG A 183 0.84 -13.79 -7.02
N ARG A 184 0.68 -12.50 -6.74
CA ARG A 184 1.75 -11.51 -6.49
C ARG A 184 2.68 -11.17 -7.65
N THR A 185 2.56 -11.77 -8.83
CA THR A 185 3.41 -11.46 -9.99
C THR A 185 2.80 -10.33 -10.81
N PRO A 186 3.42 -9.13 -10.88
CA PRO A 186 2.88 -7.98 -11.60
C PRO A 186 3.14 -8.07 -13.11
N THR A 187 2.24 -7.50 -13.90
CA THR A 187 2.37 -7.29 -15.34
C THR A 187 1.71 -5.96 -15.72
N MET A 188 2.35 -5.17 -16.59
CA MET A 188 1.78 -3.91 -17.06
C MET A 188 0.51 -4.15 -17.87
N ALA A 189 -0.51 -3.34 -17.62
CA ALA A 189 -1.77 -3.34 -18.33
C ALA A 189 -1.91 -2.05 -19.15
N ALA A 190 -1.07 -1.93 -20.19
CA ALA A 190 -0.94 -0.72 -21.03
C ALA A 190 -2.24 -0.30 -21.73
N VAL A 191 -3.25 -1.18 -21.77
CA VAL A 191 -4.60 -0.85 -22.25
C VAL A 191 -5.29 0.24 -21.41
N PHE A 192 -4.78 0.52 -20.21
CA PHE A 192 -5.28 1.58 -19.32
C PHE A 192 -4.36 2.81 -19.25
N ASP A 193 -3.32 2.88 -20.07
CA ASP A 193 -2.43 4.04 -20.09
C ASP A 193 -3.17 5.26 -20.66
N ALA A 194 -3.16 6.36 -19.92
CA ALA A 194 -3.93 7.56 -20.26
C ALA A 194 -3.28 8.82 -19.69
N ASN A 195 -3.50 9.98 -20.33
CA ASN A 195 -2.96 11.26 -19.85
C ASN A 195 -4.00 12.10 -19.09
N ASN A 196 -5.28 11.76 -19.25
CA ASN A 196 -6.41 12.47 -18.65
C ASN A 196 -7.54 11.49 -18.26
N LEU A 197 -8.49 11.99 -17.49
CA LEU A 197 -9.60 11.17 -16.99
C LEU A 197 -10.57 10.71 -18.07
N ASP A 198 -10.75 11.46 -19.16
CA ASP A 198 -11.66 11.07 -20.24
C ASP A 198 -11.09 9.87 -21.01
N ASP A 199 -9.79 9.91 -21.34
CA ASP A 199 -9.08 8.78 -21.96
C ASP A 199 -9.08 7.55 -21.04
N LEU A 200 -8.84 7.75 -19.73
CA LEU A 200 -8.90 6.66 -18.75
C LEU A 200 -10.32 6.09 -18.65
N GLN A 201 -11.35 6.94 -18.73
CA GLN A 201 -12.74 6.50 -18.71
C GLN A 201 -13.05 5.60 -19.90
N GLU A 202 -12.63 6.00 -21.10
CA GLU A 202 -12.82 5.21 -22.32
C GLU A 202 -12.09 3.87 -22.23
N ALA A 203 -10.86 3.88 -21.70
CA ALA A 203 -10.07 2.68 -21.47
C ALA A 203 -10.74 1.72 -20.48
N LEU A 204 -11.24 2.22 -19.34
CA LEU A 204 -11.98 1.42 -18.36
C LEU A 204 -13.29 0.88 -18.94
N ALA A 205 -14.07 1.72 -19.61
CA ALA A 205 -15.35 1.32 -20.20
C ALA A 205 -15.18 0.22 -21.26
N SER A 206 -14.07 0.25 -22.01
CA SER A 206 -13.79 -0.70 -23.09
C SER A 206 -13.13 -1.99 -22.61
N ASN A 207 -12.29 -1.93 -21.57
CA ASN A 207 -11.38 -3.03 -21.22
C ASN A 207 -11.54 -3.60 -19.81
N LEU A 208 -12.21 -2.91 -18.87
CA LEU A 208 -12.26 -3.36 -17.47
C LEU A 208 -12.84 -4.78 -17.33
N THR A 209 -13.98 -5.03 -17.97
CA THR A 209 -14.67 -6.33 -17.91
C THR A 209 -13.82 -7.44 -18.52
N SER A 210 -13.29 -7.22 -19.73
CA SER A 210 -12.51 -8.25 -20.45
C SER A 210 -11.18 -8.56 -19.75
N VAL A 211 -10.52 -7.55 -19.17
CA VAL A 211 -9.28 -7.75 -18.42
C VAL A 211 -9.54 -8.52 -17.12
N LEU A 212 -10.56 -8.17 -16.34
CA LEU A 212 -10.89 -8.90 -15.10
C LEU A 212 -11.35 -10.33 -15.36
N GLU A 213 -12.13 -10.56 -16.42
CA GLU A 213 -12.51 -11.91 -16.85
C GLU A 213 -11.29 -12.74 -17.26
N SER A 214 -10.39 -12.17 -18.07
CA SER A 214 -9.14 -12.82 -18.46
C SER A 214 -8.24 -13.11 -17.25
N LEU A 215 -8.19 -12.19 -16.29
CA LEU A 215 -7.43 -12.36 -15.06
C LEU A 215 -8.00 -13.53 -14.25
N ARG A 216 -9.32 -13.62 -14.12
CA ARG A 216 -9.99 -14.75 -13.46
C ARG A 216 -9.65 -16.07 -14.12
N ALA A 217 -9.72 -16.14 -15.45
CA ALA A 217 -9.43 -17.37 -16.21
C ALA A 217 -7.97 -17.85 -16.09
N GLN A 218 -7.03 -16.97 -15.74
CA GLN A 218 -5.62 -17.34 -15.51
C GLN A 218 -5.34 -17.79 -14.07
N ILE A 219 -6.23 -17.48 -13.14
CA ILE A 219 -6.09 -17.83 -11.72
C ILE A 219 -6.58 -19.25 -11.45
N ASP A 220 -7.70 -19.61 -12.10
CA ASP A 220 -8.37 -20.92 -12.01
C ASP A 220 -7.57 -22.03 -12.72
#